data_AF-A0A968M9I4-F1
#
_entry.id   AF-A0A968M9I4-F1
#
_cell.length_a   1.000
_cell.length_b   1.000
_cell.length_c   1.000
_cell.angle_alpha   90.00
_cell.angle_beta   90.00
_cell.angle_gamma   90.00
#
_symmetry.space_group_name_H-M   'P 1'
#
loop_
_entity.id
_entity.type
_entity.pdbx_description
1 polymer ?
#
loop_
_entity_poly.entity_id
_entity_poly.type
_entity_poly.pdbx_seq_one_letter_code
_entity_poly.pdbx_strand_id
1 'polypeptide(L)'
;MVHQSILLRAVFLGMSSTDPCSSGDADQQSQTEKDVLSEVSIEIKLSRDLVLKLENLPGNLPTYIQQWIQQGYIREAEIVKRWQDLLSIKEKADRWLGKVNYHWLLLLILWLGYGLFINSRDLYDYNLQQIGIEAIVERQHFYLEGSLSPDLQPRQDIFEYDGHLYASKQPGQYLLGAIAYFFLHHLAGMRYVGSYDLTTAWVTFLTASTVTTFATAAVFLLAQQWSARSRYPFWPYLCAASFAIASTAFPYAGIAHHDALATSFLVMGAYFIFSISNTEESGSRKRSIQWIYPILGGICLGLTITTSMLPFFMVVPLSIYFIISQPTKIIRLMGGCL
;
A
#
# COMPACT_ATOMS: atom_id res chain seq x y z
N MET A 1 -32.54 1.14 10.44
CA MET A 1 -31.28 1.55 9.79
C MET A 1 -30.43 0.31 9.59
N VAL A 2 -30.38 -0.13 8.32
CA VAL A 2 -29.49 -1.08 7.63
C VAL A 2 -28.85 -2.21 8.44
N HIS A 3 -29.45 -3.41 8.34
CA HIS A 3 -28.77 -4.70 8.49
C HIS A 3 -27.90 -4.96 7.26
N GLN A 4 -26.61 -5.24 7.47
CA GLN A 4 -25.75 -5.83 6.44
C GLN A 4 -25.97 -7.34 6.41
N SER A 5 -26.51 -7.83 5.30
CA SER A 5 -26.58 -9.23 4.92
C SER A 5 -25.33 -9.60 4.11
N ILE A 6 -24.53 -10.53 4.62
CA ILE A 6 -23.49 -11.21 3.84
C ILE A 6 -24.09 -12.52 3.34
N LEU A 7 -24.35 -12.57 2.04
CA LEU A 7 -24.84 -13.73 1.30
C LEU A 7 -23.62 -14.52 0.80
N LEU A 8 -23.30 -15.66 1.44
CA LEU A 8 -22.35 -16.63 0.90
C LEU A 8 -23.15 -17.67 0.09
N ARG A 9 -23.06 -17.58 -1.24
CA ARG A 9 -23.58 -18.62 -2.15
C ARG A 9 -22.70 -19.86 -2.06
N ALA A 10 -23.31 -20.99 -1.70
CA ALA A 10 -22.72 -22.30 -1.78
C ALA A 10 -22.50 -22.70 -3.25
N VAL A 11 -21.27 -23.06 -3.59
CA VAL A 11 -20.92 -23.81 -4.79
C VAL A 11 -20.84 -25.27 -4.37
N PHE A 12 -21.84 -26.08 -4.74
CA PHE A 12 -21.64 -27.51 -4.98
C PHE A 12 -22.70 -28.00 -5.97
N LEU A 13 -22.24 -28.25 -7.20
CA LEU A 13 -22.95 -28.95 -8.26
C LEU A 13 -22.50 -30.42 -8.28
N GLY A 14 -23.44 -31.30 -8.58
CA GLY A 14 -23.23 -32.71 -8.97
C GLY A 14 -24.17 -33.63 -8.20
N MET A 15 -25.00 -34.50 -8.79
CA MET A 15 -25.28 -34.96 -10.15
C MET A 15 -26.77 -35.40 -10.12
N SER A 16 -27.61 -35.35 -11.16
CA SER A 16 -27.72 -36.34 -12.23
C SER A 16 -29.16 -36.28 -12.77
N SER A 17 -29.29 -36.34 -14.10
CA SER A 17 -30.47 -36.43 -14.97
C SER A 17 -31.71 -37.20 -14.47
N THR A 18 -32.92 -36.71 -14.80
CA THR A 18 -33.84 -37.31 -15.80
C THR A 18 -35.01 -36.38 -16.16
N ASP A 19 -35.52 -36.55 -17.38
CA ASP A 19 -36.48 -35.77 -18.17
C ASP A 19 -37.93 -35.62 -17.63
N PRO A 20 -38.77 -34.76 -18.27
CA PRO A 20 -40.02 -34.25 -17.73
C PRO A 20 -41.25 -35.04 -18.20
N CYS A 21 -42.16 -35.36 -17.29
CA CYS A 21 -43.62 -35.47 -17.53
C CYS A 21 -44.33 -35.97 -16.27
N SER A 22 -45.10 -35.11 -15.61
CA SER A 22 -46.50 -35.38 -15.26
C SER A 22 -47.06 -34.22 -14.42
N SER A 23 -48.23 -33.78 -14.85
CA SER A 23 -49.11 -32.88 -14.14
C SER A 23 -49.71 -33.56 -12.92
N GLY A 24 -49.50 -32.99 -11.73
CA GLY A 24 -50.20 -33.39 -10.51
C GLY A 24 -49.61 -32.71 -9.28
N ASP A 25 -50.47 -32.07 -8.50
CA ASP A 25 -50.26 -31.67 -7.10
C ASP A 25 -49.45 -30.39 -6.81
N ALA A 26 -50.09 -29.25 -7.10
CA ALA A 26 -49.65 -27.90 -6.69
C ALA A 26 -49.84 -27.58 -5.19
N ASP A 27 -50.27 -28.52 -4.35
CA ASP A 27 -50.52 -28.27 -2.92
C ASP A 27 -49.45 -28.83 -1.97
N GLN A 28 -48.42 -29.56 -2.46
CA GLN A 28 -47.33 -30.05 -1.61
C GLN A 28 -46.05 -29.19 -1.62
N GLN A 29 -45.86 -28.34 -2.64
CA GLN A 29 -44.63 -27.52 -2.76
C GLN A 29 -44.60 -26.29 -1.83
N SER A 30 -45.76 -25.82 -1.33
CA SER A 30 -45.82 -24.68 -0.40
C SER A 30 -45.45 -25.05 1.04
N GLN A 31 -45.60 -26.33 1.42
CA GLN A 31 -45.23 -26.81 2.76
C GLN A 31 -43.72 -27.01 2.87
N THR A 32 -43.08 -27.58 1.85
CA THR A 32 -41.65 -27.91 1.87
C THR A 32 -40.76 -26.66 1.84
N GLU A 33 -41.16 -25.60 1.14
CA GLU A 33 -40.38 -24.35 1.08
C GLU A 33 -40.49 -23.53 2.38
N LYS A 34 -41.62 -23.63 3.09
CA LYS A 34 -41.79 -23.04 4.44
C LYS A 34 -41.03 -23.83 5.50
N ASP A 35 -40.96 -25.15 5.38
CA ASP A 35 -40.20 -25.98 6.31
C ASP A 35 -38.68 -25.75 6.14
N VAL A 36 -38.18 -25.66 4.90
CA VAL A 36 -36.75 -25.38 4.61
C VAL A 36 -36.34 -23.96 5.01
N LEU A 37 -37.19 -22.94 4.79
CA LEU A 37 -36.91 -21.58 5.26
C LEU A 37 -37.02 -21.44 6.79
N SER A 38 -37.84 -22.27 7.45
CA SER A 38 -37.92 -22.31 8.91
C SER A 38 -36.69 -23.00 9.52
N GLU A 39 -36.17 -24.08 8.92
CA GLU A 39 -34.94 -24.75 9.34
C GLU A 39 -33.70 -23.87 9.15
N VAL A 40 -33.58 -23.18 8.01
CA VAL A 40 -32.43 -22.29 7.73
C VAL A 40 -32.49 -21.00 8.57
N SER A 41 -33.68 -20.52 8.90
CA SER A 41 -33.88 -19.41 9.85
C SER A 41 -33.49 -19.78 11.28
N ILE A 42 -33.69 -21.04 11.69
CA ILE A 42 -33.26 -21.57 13.00
C ILE A 42 -31.74 -21.76 13.04
N GLU A 43 -31.11 -22.16 11.93
CA GLU A 43 -29.65 -22.36 11.86
C GLU A 43 -28.87 -21.03 11.93
N ILE A 44 -29.45 -19.92 11.45
CA ILE A 44 -28.81 -18.58 11.45
C ILE A 44 -29.16 -17.76 12.71
N LYS A 45 -30.24 -18.10 13.43
CA LYS A 45 -30.55 -17.57 14.77
C LYS A 45 -29.83 -18.29 15.91
N LEU A 46 -28.91 -19.22 15.63
CA LEU A 46 -27.82 -19.55 16.56
C LEU A 46 -26.89 -18.34 16.64
N SER A 47 -27.35 -17.36 17.41
CA SER A 47 -26.87 -16.01 17.47
C SER A 47 -25.46 -15.94 18.05
N ARG A 48 -24.77 -14.83 17.73
CA ARG A 48 -23.55 -14.36 18.42
C ARG A 48 -23.59 -14.48 19.96
N ASP A 49 -24.77 -14.50 20.58
CA ASP A 49 -24.93 -14.69 22.04
C ASP A 49 -24.59 -16.11 22.49
N LEU A 50 -24.73 -17.11 21.62
CA LEU A 50 -24.37 -18.49 21.90
C LEU A 50 -22.85 -18.66 21.87
N VAL A 51 -22.18 -18.01 20.91
CA VAL A 51 -20.72 -18.01 20.77
C VAL A 51 -20.06 -17.30 21.97
N LEU A 52 -20.61 -16.17 22.42
CA LEU A 52 -20.11 -15.44 23.60
C LEU A 52 -20.41 -16.14 24.94
N LYS A 53 -21.48 -16.96 25.02
CA LYS A 53 -21.76 -17.78 26.22
C LYS A 53 -20.93 -19.07 26.26
N LEU A 54 -20.51 -19.61 25.11
CA LEU A 54 -19.72 -20.84 25.04
C LEU A 54 -18.22 -20.64 25.32
N GLU A 55 -17.63 -19.47 25.02
CA GLU A 55 -16.22 -19.19 25.33
C GLU A 55 -15.91 -19.07 26.85
N ASN A 56 -16.94 -18.97 27.71
CA ASN A 56 -16.80 -18.85 29.17
C ASN A 56 -17.36 -20.05 29.96
N LEU A 57 -17.70 -21.17 29.32
CA LEU A 57 -18.28 -22.32 30.02
C LEU A 57 -17.20 -23.31 30.50
N PRO A 58 -17.01 -23.46 31.83
CA PRO A 58 -16.30 -24.62 32.36
C PRO A 58 -17.17 -25.87 32.11
N GLY A 59 -16.72 -26.73 31.19
CA GLY A 59 -17.03 -28.16 31.13
C GLY A 59 -18.46 -28.61 30.82
N ASN A 60 -19.48 -27.75 30.81
CA ASN A 60 -20.88 -28.17 30.65
C ASN A 60 -21.58 -27.47 29.47
N LEU A 61 -22.04 -28.26 28.50
CA LEU A 61 -22.86 -27.77 27.39
C LEU A 61 -24.19 -27.15 27.88
N PRO A 62 -24.73 -26.12 27.21
CA PRO A 62 -26.06 -25.60 27.46
C PRO A 62 -27.16 -26.68 27.42
N THR A 63 -28.11 -26.62 28.36
CA THR A 63 -29.11 -27.67 28.63
C THR A 63 -29.98 -28.05 27.42
N TYR A 64 -30.29 -27.11 26.52
CA TYR A 64 -31.08 -27.41 25.32
C TYR A 64 -30.29 -28.24 24.30
N ILE A 65 -28.96 -28.13 24.24
CA ILE A 65 -28.13 -28.98 23.38
C ILE A 65 -28.08 -30.41 23.93
N GLN A 66 -28.01 -30.56 25.26
CA GLN A 66 -28.10 -31.88 25.90
C GLN A 66 -29.44 -32.56 25.63
N GLN A 67 -30.54 -31.81 25.63
CA GLN A 67 -31.87 -32.34 25.27
C GLN A 67 -31.95 -32.80 23.81
N TRP A 68 -31.35 -32.07 22.87
CA TRP A 68 -31.34 -32.47 21.46
C TRP A 68 -30.47 -33.70 21.20
N ILE A 69 -29.37 -33.87 21.93
CA ILE A 69 -28.54 -35.08 21.91
C ILE A 69 -29.33 -36.27 22.48
N GLN A 70 -30.01 -36.10 23.62
CA GLN A 70 -30.83 -37.14 24.23
C GLN A 70 -32.02 -37.58 23.36
N GLN A 71 -32.59 -36.65 22.59
CA GLN A 71 -33.71 -36.93 21.69
C GLN A 71 -33.29 -37.51 20.33
N GLY A 72 -31.99 -37.71 20.10
CA GLY A 72 -31.46 -38.32 18.88
C GLY A 72 -31.56 -37.45 17.63
N TYR A 73 -31.98 -36.19 17.76
CA TYR A 73 -32.10 -35.23 16.65
C TYR A 73 -30.74 -34.87 16.06
N ILE A 74 -29.68 -34.92 16.87
CA ILE A 74 -28.32 -34.66 16.42
C ILE A 74 -27.40 -35.69 17.04
N ARG A 75 -26.61 -36.39 16.22
CA ARG A 75 -25.57 -37.28 16.73
C ARG A 75 -24.50 -36.41 17.39
N GLU A 76 -24.20 -36.70 18.65
CA GLU A 76 -23.20 -35.98 19.46
C GLU A 76 -21.84 -35.83 18.74
N ALA A 77 -21.46 -36.85 17.95
CA ALA A 77 -20.27 -36.83 17.10
C ALA A 77 -20.29 -35.76 15.99
N GLU A 78 -21.45 -35.39 15.48
CA GLU A 78 -21.60 -34.42 14.39
C GLU A 78 -21.45 -32.98 14.89
N ILE A 79 -21.96 -32.68 16.10
CA ILE A 79 -21.75 -31.38 16.77
C ILE A 79 -20.27 -31.19 17.10
N VAL A 80 -19.64 -32.19 17.71
CA VAL A 80 -18.22 -32.13 18.08
C VAL A 80 -17.33 -31.95 16.86
N LYS A 81 -17.60 -32.69 15.77
CA LYS A 81 -16.87 -32.56 14.50
C LYS A 81 -17.03 -31.16 13.89
N ARG A 82 -18.25 -30.64 13.79
CA ARG A 82 -18.51 -29.30 13.24
C ARG A 82 -17.87 -28.20 14.08
N TRP A 83 -17.80 -28.38 15.39
CA TRP A 83 -17.13 -27.44 16.30
C TRP A 83 -15.60 -27.47 16.17
N GLN A 84 -15.00 -28.66 16.07
CA GLN A 84 -13.57 -28.83 15.78
C GLN A 84 -13.19 -28.25 14.42
N ASP A 85 -14.04 -28.44 13.41
CA ASP A 85 -13.85 -27.85 12.09
C ASP A 85 -13.84 -26.32 12.15
N LEU A 86 -14.79 -25.70 12.87
CA LEU A 86 -14.85 -24.25 13.07
C LEU A 86 -13.64 -23.68 13.82
N LEU A 87 -13.19 -24.35 14.89
CA LEU A 87 -11.96 -23.98 15.58
C LEU A 87 -10.74 -24.09 14.67
N SER A 88 -10.64 -25.15 13.87
CA SER A 88 -9.55 -25.33 12.91
C SER A 88 -9.55 -24.23 11.84
N ILE A 89 -10.74 -23.76 11.42
CA ILE A 89 -10.90 -22.65 10.48
C ILE A 89 -10.49 -21.34 11.14
N LYS A 90 -10.90 -21.08 12.39
CA LYS A 90 -10.48 -19.90 13.16
C LYS A 90 -8.96 -19.88 13.34
N GLU A 91 -8.34 -20.99 13.76
CA GLU A 91 -6.88 -21.08 13.89
C GLU A 91 -6.13 -20.96 12.56
N LYS A 92 -6.70 -21.46 11.47
CA LYS A 92 -6.14 -21.26 10.12
C LYS A 92 -6.28 -19.81 9.71
N ALA A 93 -7.43 -19.19 9.92
CA ALA A 93 -7.68 -17.78 9.64
C ALA A 93 -6.78 -16.88 10.49
N ASP A 94 -6.62 -17.14 11.79
CA ASP A 94 -5.72 -16.39 12.68
C ASP A 94 -4.26 -16.61 12.31
N ARG A 95 -3.87 -17.82 11.87
CA ARG A 95 -2.53 -18.04 11.29
C ARG A 95 -2.33 -17.35 9.95
N TRP A 96 -3.38 -17.19 9.15
CA TRP A 96 -3.31 -16.53 7.85
C TRP A 96 -3.31 -15.01 8.00
N LEU A 97 -4.24 -14.47 8.78
CA LEU A 97 -4.37 -13.06 9.16
C LEU A 97 -3.21 -12.59 10.04
N GLY A 98 -2.68 -13.46 10.91
CA GLY A 98 -1.46 -13.19 11.66
C GLY A 98 -0.19 -13.13 10.80
N LYS A 99 -0.24 -13.69 9.58
CA LYS A 99 0.81 -13.53 8.56
C LYS A 99 0.59 -12.32 7.65
N VAL A 100 -0.65 -11.82 7.54
CA VAL A 100 -0.92 -10.59 6.79
C VAL A 100 -0.29 -9.43 7.55
N ASN A 101 0.75 -8.89 6.94
CA ASN A 101 1.49 -7.83 7.55
C ASN A 101 0.77 -6.50 7.28
N TYR A 102 -0.14 -6.13 8.19
CA TYR A 102 -1.12 -5.05 8.04
C TYR A 102 -0.54 -3.70 7.59
N HIS A 103 0.72 -3.40 7.87
CA HIS A 103 1.35 -2.18 7.35
C HIS A 103 1.56 -2.21 5.84
N TRP A 104 1.91 -3.35 5.25
CA TRP A 104 2.00 -3.46 3.79
C TRP A 104 0.63 -3.33 3.13
N LEU A 105 -0.41 -3.87 3.77
CA LEU A 105 -1.78 -3.67 3.30
C LEU A 105 -2.17 -2.18 3.36
N LEU A 106 -1.87 -1.48 4.45
CA LEU A 106 -2.09 -0.04 4.55
C LEU A 106 -1.35 0.72 3.45
N LEU A 107 -0.06 0.43 3.24
CA LEU A 107 0.74 1.09 2.22
C LEU A 107 0.21 0.81 0.81
N LEU A 108 -0.24 -0.41 0.53
CA LEU A 108 -0.86 -0.76 -0.74
C LEU A 108 -2.19 0.00 -0.96
N ILE A 109 -3.03 0.08 0.08
CA ILE A 109 -4.29 0.85 0.04
C ILE A 109 -4.00 2.33 -0.20
N LEU A 110 -2.99 2.89 0.47
CA LEU A 110 -2.58 4.28 0.28
C LEU A 110 -2.03 4.54 -1.12
N TRP A 111 -1.18 3.64 -1.62
CA TRP A 111 -0.61 3.75 -2.97
C TRP A 111 -1.71 3.75 -4.04
N LEU A 112 -2.60 2.75 -4.00
CA LEU A 112 -3.76 2.68 -4.89
C LEU A 112 -4.69 3.89 -4.69
N GLY A 113 -4.89 4.30 -3.44
CA GLY A 113 -5.63 5.49 -3.06
C GLY A 113 -5.10 6.72 -3.77
N TYR A 114 -3.82 7.05 -3.67
CA TYR A 114 -3.21 8.18 -4.37
C TYR A 114 -3.45 8.14 -5.88
N GLY A 115 -3.38 6.96 -6.50
CA GLY A 115 -3.69 6.77 -7.91
C GLY A 115 -5.13 7.17 -8.29
N LEU A 116 -6.10 6.93 -7.41
CA LEU A 116 -7.50 7.32 -7.63
C LEU A 116 -7.71 8.84 -7.59
N PHE A 117 -6.80 9.60 -6.98
CA PHE A 117 -6.88 11.06 -6.88
C PHE A 117 -6.05 11.80 -7.93
N ILE A 118 -5.36 11.07 -8.83
CA ILE A 118 -4.75 11.66 -10.02
C ILE A 118 -5.88 12.18 -10.91
N ASN A 119 -5.89 13.48 -11.19
CA ASN A 119 -6.89 14.12 -12.02
C ASN A 119 -6.24 14.82 -13.21
N SER A 120 -6.90 14.79 -14.37
CA SER A 120 -6.35 15.31 -15.61
C SER A 120 -6.01 16.79 -15.54
N ARG A 121 -6.77 17.60 -14.80
CA ARG A 121 -6.51 19.04 -14.66
C ARG A 121 -5.11 19.30 -14.11
N ASP A 122 -4.75 18.66 -13.02
CA ASP A 122 -3.41 18.81 -12.44
C ASP A 122 -2.32 18.27 -13.39
N LEU A 123 -2.62 17.23 -14.17
CA LEU A 123 -1.69 16.72 -15.19
C LEU A 123 -1.39 17.73 -16.30
N TYR A 124 -2.37 18.58 -16.66
CA TYR A 124 -2.18 19.67 -17.62
C TYR A 124 -1.49 20.88 -16.98
N ASP A 125 -1.90 21.25 -15.76
CA ASP A 125 -1.37 22.42 -15.06
C ASP A 125 0.12 22.22 -14.64
N TYR A 126 0.52 20.98 -14.37
CA TYR A 126 1.89 20.60 -13.98
C TYR A 126 2.60 19.74 -15.04
N ASN A 127 2.48 20.11 -16.32
CA ASN A 127 2.99 19.31 -17.43
C ASN A 127 4.51 19.44 -17.70
N LEU A 128 5.22 20.44 -17.13
CA LEU A 128 6.65 20.66 -17.38
C LEU A 128 7.49 19.40 -17.11
N GLN A 129 7.17 18.66 -16.04
CA GLN A 129 7.82 17.40 -15.73
C GLN A 129 7.66 16.39 -16.88
N GLN A 130 6.47 16.31 -17.47
CA GLN A 130 6.16 15.39 -18.57
C GLN A 130 6.89 15.77 -19.86
N ILE A 131 7.08 17.05 -20.14
CA ILE A 131 7.83 17.52 -21.31
C ILE A 131 9.28 17.07 -21.23
N GLY A 132 9.92 17.24 -20.06
CA GLY A 132 11.29 16.76 -19.85
C GLY A 132 11.42 15.24 -19.91
N ILE A 133 10.43 14.51 -19.39
CA ILE A 133 10.38 13.04 -19.45
C ILE A 133 10.30 12.54 -20.90
N GLU A 134 9.40 13.14 -21.69
CA GLU A 134 9.24 12.81 -23.11
C GLU A 134 10.50 13.12 -23.92
N ALA A 135 11.12 14.28 -23.70
CA ALA A 135 12.37 14.66 -24.35
C ALA A 135 13.49 13.63 -24.12
N ILE A 136 13.63 13.15 -22.88
CA ILE A 136 14.66 12.16 -22.52
C ILE A 136 14.36 10.80 -23.17
N VAL A 137 13.13 10.32 -23.09
CA VAL A 137 12.79 8.95 -23.51
C VAL A 137 12.52 8.83 -25.01
N GLU A 138 11.73 9.72 -25.60
CA GLU A 138 11.35 9.62 -27.01
C GLU A 138 12.40 10.24 -27.94
N ARG A 139 13.10 11.27 -27.46
CA ARG A 139 13.97 12.11 -28.31
C ARG A 139 15.45 12.10 -27.89
N GLN A 140 15.77 11.44 -26.77
CA GLN A 140 17.14 11.16 -26.32
C GLN A 140 18.00 12.42 -26.06
N HIS A 141 17.36 13.49 -25.56
CA HIS A 141 18.04 14.74 -25.22
C HIS A 141 17.34 15.45 -24.04
N PHE A 142 17.89 16.58 -23.59
CA PHE A 142 17.39 17.32 -22.40
C PHE A 142 16.65 18.63 -22.71
N TYR A 143 16.72 19.14 -23.94
CA TYR A 143 15.93 20.32 -24.34
C TYR A 143 14.46 19.96 -24.59
N LEU A 144 13.55 20.91 -24.43
CA LEU A 144 12.11 20.67 -24.31
C LEU A 144 11.34 20.79 -25.63
N GLU A 145 11.80 21.61 -26.56
CA GLU A 145 11.13 21.90 -27.84
C GLU A 145 11.13 20.71 -28.80
N GLY A 146 10.13 20.59 -29.68
CA GLY A 146 10.08 19.55 -30.72
C GLY A 146 9.21 18.33 -30.40
N SER A 147 8.41 18.38 -29.32
CA SER A 147 7.42 17.34 -29.05
C SER A 147 6.32 17.33 -30.12
N LEU A 148 5.95 16.13 -30.58
CA LEU A 148 4.82 15.92 -31.49
C LEU A 148 3.46 15.99 -30.76
N SER A 149 3.46 15.93 -29.42
CA SER A 149 2.24 16.04 -28.63
C SER A 149 1.83 17.51 -28.49
N PRO A 150 0.58 17.89 -28.81
CA PRO A 150 0.11 19.27 -28.64
C PRO A 150 0.05 19.68 -27.16
N ASP A 151 0.00 18.72 -26.24
CA ASP A 151 -0.08 18.95 -24.80
C ASP A 151 1.30 19.17 -24.15
N LEU A 152 2.38 18.79 -24.84
CA LEU A 152 3.76 18.86 -24.37
C LEU A 152 4.53 20.02 -25.03
N GLN A 153 3.92 21.18 -25.07
CA GLN A 153 4.56 22.39 -25.57
C GLN A 153 5.19 23.16 -24.41
N PRO A 154 6.47 23.58 -24.50
CA PRO A 154 7.15 24.31 -23.43
C PRO A 154 6.38 25.55 -23.00
N ARG A 155 6.06 25.67 -21.71
CA ARG A 155 5.32 26.79 -21.13
C ARG A 155 5.82 27.07 -19.72
N GLN A 156 6.16 28.34 -19.45
CA GLN A 156 6.63 28.82 -18.15
C GLN A 156 7.87 28.07 -17.66
N ASP A 157 8.58 28.57 -16.64
CA ASP A 157 9.69 27.85 -16.02
C ASP A 157 10.70 27.23 -17.01
N ILE A 158 11.03 27.98 -18.06
CA ILE A 158 12.00 27.64 -19.09
C ILE A 158 13.03 28.74 -19.25
N PHE A 159 14.20 28.39 -19.77
CA PHE A 159 15.22 29.34 -20.22
C PHE A 159 15.82 28.88 -21.55
N GLU A 160 16.31 29.84 -22.33
CA GLU A 160 16.99 29.57 -23.60
C GLU A 160 18.50 29.48 -23.38
N TYR A 161 19.15 28.49 -23.98
CA TYR A 161 20.59 28.31 -23.99
C TYR A 161 21.03 27.64 -25.28
N ASP A 162 21.99 28.24 -26.00
CA ASP A 162 22.52 27.73 -27.28
C ASP A 162 21.42 27.41 -28.33
N GLY A 163 20.43 28.28 -28.44
CA GLY A 163 19.31 28.12 -29.38
C GLY A 163 18.29 27.04 -29.01
N HIS A 164 18.37 26.49 -27.79
CA HIS A 164 17.48 25.45 -27.29
C HIS A 164 16.78 25.86 -26.00
N LEU A 165 15.53 25.41 -25.83
CA LEU A 165 14.76 25.61 -24.59
C LEU A 165 15.01 24.51 -23.55
N TYR A 166 15.38 24.90 -22.34
CA TYR A 166 15.60 24.01 -21.19
C TYR A 166 14.67 24.36 -20.03
N ALA A 167 14.39 23.39 -19.17
CA ALA A 167 13.61 23.64 -17.97
C ALA A 167 14.42 24.37 -16.90
N SER A 168 13.85 25.39 -16.25
CA SER A 168 14.49 26.15 -15.17
C SER A 168 14.47 25.44 -13.80
N LYS A 169 14.22 24.13 -13.77
CA LYS A 169 14.16 23.30 -12.56
C LYS A 169 15.25 22.23 -12.56
N GLN A 170 15.49 21.64 -11.40
CA GLN A 170 16.52 20.63 -11.21
C GLN A 170 16.18 19.33 -11.97
N PRO A 171 17.19 18.59 -12.46
CA PRO A 171 16.98 17.50 -13.42
C PRO A 171 16.40 16.20 -12.81
N GLY A 172 16.48 16.03 -11.49
CA GLY A 172 16.14 14.78 -10.81
C GLY A 172 14.69 14.31 -11.04
N GLN A 173 13.74 15.25 -11.10
CA GLN A 173 12.33 14.91 -11.36
C GLN A 173 12.11 14.32 -12.76
N TYR A 174 12.84 14.81 -13.77
CA TYR A 174 12.70 14.33 -15.15
C TYR A 174 13.35 12.96 -15.30
N LEU A 175 14.53 12.75 -14.72
CA LEU A 175 15.22 11.46 -14.77
C LEU A 175 14.41 10.36 -14.07
N LEU A 176 13.84 10.66 -12.90
CA LEU A 176 12.99 9.70 -12.19
C LEU A 176 11.76 9.32 -13.01
N GLY A 177 11.10 10.31 -13.63
CA GLY A 177 9.97 10.05 -14.50
C GLY A 177 10.33 9.36 -15.80
N ALA A 178 11.50 9.65 -16.38
CA ALA A 178 12.03 8.99 -17.56
C ALA A 178 12.25 7.50 -17.31
N ILE A 179 12.68 7.09 -16.11
CA ILE A 179 12.79 5.67 -15.76
C ILE A 179 11.40 5.00 -15.81
N ALA A 180 10.39 5.58 -15.18
CA ALA A 180 9.03 5.02 -15.20
C ALA A 180 8.47 4.99 -16.63
N TYR A 181 8.63 6.08 -17.38
CA TYR A 181 8.13 6.20 -18.73
C TYR A 181 8.86 5.28 -19.72
N PHE A 182 10.17 5.06 -19.56
CA PHE A 182 10.94 4.12 -20.38
C PHE A 182 10.30 2.72 -20.37
N PHE A 183 9.92 2.21 -19.20
CA PHE A 183 9.25 0.92 -19.10
C PHE A 183 7.84 0.94 -19.73
N LEU A 184 7.05 1.99 -19.50
CA LEU A 184 5.72 2.13 -20.12
C LEU A 184 5.81 2.21 -21.66
N HIS A 185 6.77 2.97 -22.16
CA HIS A 185 7.00 3.17 -23.58
C HIS A 185 7.44 1.87 -24.27
N HIS A 186 8.45 1.20 -23.74
CA HIS A 186 9.03 0.02 -24.39
C HIS A 186 8.25 -1.28 -24.14
N LEU A 187 7.59 -1.43 -22.98
CA LEU A 187 6.87 -2.66 -22.64
C LEU A 187 5.38 -2.61 -23.00
N ALA A 188 4.74 -1.45 -22.83
CA ALA A 188 3.31 -1.29 -23.09
C ALA A 188 3.01 -0.48 -24.37
N GLY A 189 4.04 0.03 -25.06
CA GLY A 189 3.86 0.82 -26.29
C GLY A 189 3.21 2.18 -26.05
N MET A 190 3.23 2.67 -24.80
CA MET A 190 2.59 3.93 -24.45
C MET A 190 3.34 5.13 -25.02
N ARG A 191 2.58 6.11 -25.52
CA ARG A 191 3.10 7.36 -26.07
C ARG A 191 2.26 8.53 -25.61
N TYR A 192 2.92 9.66 -25.31
CA TYR A 192 2.20 10.90 -25.04
C TYR A 192 1.38 11.32 -26.25
N VAL A 193 1.91 11.13 -27.47
CA VAL A 193 1.16 11.30 -28.71
C VAL A 193 0.02 10.27 -28.77
N GLY A 194 -1.21 10.76 -28.72
CA GLY A 194 -2.42 9.95 -28.82
C GLY A 194 -2.99 9.47 -27.48
N SER A 195 -2.23 9.51 -26.38
CA SER A 195 -2.71 9.10 -25.06
C SER A 195 -2.10 9.89 -23.90
N TYR A 196 -2.14 11.22 -24.00
CA TYR A 196 -1.55 12.12 -23.01
C TYR A 196 -2.01 11.82 -21.58
N ASP A 197 -3.32 11.90 -21.31
CA ASP A 197 -3.87 11.74 -19.95
C ASP A 197 -3.47 10.41 -19.32
N LEU A 198 -3.62 9.31 -20.07
CA LEU A 198 -3.30 7.97 -19.57
C LEU A 198 -1.80 7.82 -19.31
N THR A 199 -0.96 8.26 -20.24
CA THR A 199 0.50 8.17 -20.10
C THR A 199 0.98 9.00 -18.91
N THR A 200 0.54 10.24 -18.83
CA THR A 200 0.89 11.16 -17.73
C THR A 200 0.39 10.63 -16.38
N ALA A 201 -0.82 10.06 -16.32
CA ALA A 201 -1.35 9.47 -15.10
C ALA A 201 -0.51 8.27 -14.62
N TRP A 202 -0.14 7.35 -15.53
CA TRP A 202 0.71 6.21 -15.17
C TRP A 202 2.11 6.63 -14.74
N VAL A 203 2.72 7.58 -15.44
CA VAL A 203 4.02 8.14 -15.05
C VAL A 203 3.92 8.76 -13.66
N THR A 204 2.89 9.54 -13.37
CA THR A 204 2.67 10.19 -12.07
C THR A 204 2.42 9.16 -10.96
N PHE A 205 1.60 8.16 -11.23
CA PHE A 205 1.30 7.06 -10.31
C PHE A 205 2.56 6.25 -9.94
N LEU A 206 3.37 5.89 -10.94
CA LEU A 206 4.59 5.12 -10.73
C LEU A 206 5.72 5.95 -10.08
N THR A 207 5.64 7.29 -10.13
CA THR A 207 6.64 8.19 -9.57
C THR A 207 6.16 8.84 -8.26
N ALA A 208 5.41 9.94 -8.33
CA ALA A 208 4.96 10.71 -7.19
C ALA A 208 4.21 9.83 -6.16
N SER A 209 3.22 9.05 -6.59
CA SER A 209 2.43 8.24 -5.65
C SER A 209 3.28 7.14 -4.99
N THR A 210 4.17 6.50 -5.75
CA THR A 210 5.10 5.49 -5.23
C THR A 210 6.07 6.10 -4.20
N VAL A 211 6.73 7.21 -4.55
CA VAL A 211 7.73 7.84 -3.69
C VAL A 211 7.10 8.39 -2.41
N THR A 212 5.90 8.99 -2.49
CA THR A 212 5.15 9.43 -1.31
C THR A 212 4.68 8.27 -0.44
N THR A 213 4.33 7.12 -1.05
CA THR A 213 4.03 5.88 -0.29
C THR A 213 5.26 5.40 0.47
N PHE A 214 6.45 5.39 -0.16
CA PHE A 214 7.67 5.01 0.54
C PHE A 214 8.07 6.01 1.64
N ALA A 215 7.84 7.31 1.45
CA ALA A 215 7.99 8.28 2.53
C ALA A 215 7.03 8.01 3.69
N THR A 216 5.79 7.63 3.40
CA THR A 216 4.82 7.21 4.42
C THR A 216 5.31 5.97 5.19
N ALA A 217 5.87 4.99 4.48
CA ALA A 217 6.47 3.81 5.10
C ALA A 217 7.66 4.21 6.00
N ALA A 218 8.50 5.14 5.57
CA ALA A 218 9.60 5.68 6.37
C ALA A 218 9.10 6.36 7.66
N VAL A 219 8.01 7.15 7.59
CA VAL A 219 7.36 7.74 8.77
C VAL A 219 6.85 6.65 9.72
N PHE A 220 6.17 5.64 9.19
CA PHE A 220 5.70 4.50 9.99
C PHE A 220 6.86 3.82 10.73
N LEU A 221 7.93 3.48 10.00
CA LEU A 221 9.08 2.77 10.56
C LEU A 221 9.85 3.62 11.58
N LEU A 222 9.97 4.92 11.34
CA LEU A 222 10.58 5.85 12.29
C LEU A 222 9.77 5.95 13.59
N ALA A 223 8.44 6.12 13.46
CA ALA A 223 7.54 6.14 14.60
C ALA A 223 7.55 4.80 15.35
N GLN A 224 7.67 3.67 14.64
CA GLN A 224 7.80 2.34 15.24
C GLN A 224 9.09 2.20 16.04
N GLN A 225 10.22 2.70 15.54
CA GLN A 225 11.49 2.68 16.27
C GLN A 225 11.41 3.46 17.58
N TRP A 226 10.80 4.64 17.57
CA TRP A 226 10.69 5.47 18.78
C TRP A 226 9.62 4.98 19.75
N SER A 227 8.58 4.32 19.24
CA SER A 227 7.52 3.72 20.06
C SER A 227 7.83 2.28 20.48
N ALA A 228 9.02 1.73 20.22
CA ALA A 228 9.38 0.33 20.47
C ALA A 228 9.21 -0.14 21.94
N ARG A 229 9.01 0.78 22.89
CA ARG A 229 8.64 0.47 24.29
C ARG A 229 7.14 0.26 24.51
N SER A 230 6.30 0.57 23.52
CA SER A 230 4.85 0.41 23.56
C SER A 230 4.43 -0.96 23.03
N ARG A 231 3.55 -1.64 23.78
CA ARG A 231 2.96 -2.92 23.38
C ARG A 231 2.03 -2.80 22.16
N TYR A 232 1.59 -1.58 21.81
CA TYR A 232 0.58 -1.34 20.78
C TYR A 232 1.14 -0.52 19.61
N PRO A 233 0.94 -0.98 18.35
CA PRO A 233 1.42 -0.29 17.14
C PRO A 233 0.54 0.90 16.72
N PHE A 234 -0.39 1.33 17.58
CA PHE A 234 -1.35 2.40 17.27
C PHE A 234 -0.65 3.69 16.83
N TRP A 235 0.37 4.13 17.56
CA TRP A 235 1.08 5.39 17.28
C TRP A 235 1.78 5.41 15.91
N PRO A 236 2.55 4.37 15.52
CA PRO A 236 3.09 4.27 14.17
C PRO A 236 2.04 4.38 13.06
N TYR A 237 0.92 3.68 13.20
CA TYR A 237 -0.17 3.76 12.23
C TYR A 237 -0.79 5.14 12.16
N LEU A 238 -1.03 5.77 13.31
CA LEU A 238 -1.57 7.12 13.38
C LEU A 238 -0.62 8.14 12.75
N CYS A 239 0.68 8.07 13.04
CA CYS A 239 1.67 8.97 12.43
C CYS A 239 1.73 8.80 10.91
N ALA A 240 1.77 7.55 10.43
CA ALA A 240 1.80 7.26 9.00
C ALA A 240 0.52 7.73 8.30
N ALA A 241 -0.64 7.46 8.88
CA ALA A 241 -1.93 7.93 8.34
C ALA A 241 -1.98 9.47 8.35
N SER A 242 -1.66 10.13 9.46
CA SER A 242 -1.65 11.60 9.53
C SER A 242 -0.73 12.23 8.49
N PHE A 243 0.45 11.65 8.27
CA PHE A 243 1.32 12.08 7.17
C PHE A 243 0.66 11.85 5.81
N ALA A 244 0.15 10.64 5.56
CA ALA A 244 -0.37 10.23 4.26
C ALA A 244 -1.65 10.97 3.82
N ILE A 245 -2.59 11.21 4.74
CA ILE A 245 -3.94 11.72 4.43
C ILE A 245 -4.25 13.09 5.06
N ALA A 246 -3.56 13.48 6.14
CA ALA A 246 -3.83 14.72 6.86
C ALA A 246 -2.72 15.76 6.70
N SER A 247 -1.86 15.60 5.68
CA SER A 247 -0.82 16.56 5.32
C SER A 247 -0.88 16.89 3.83
N THR A 248 -0.02 17.81 3.40
CA THR A 248 0.16 18.13 1.98
C THR A 248 0.69 16.95 1.15
N ALA A 249 1.19 15.88 1.78
CA ALA A 249 1.58 14.68 1.05
C ALA A 249 0.42 14.09 0.21
N PHE A 250 -0.82 14.14 0.73
CA PHE A 250 -1.98 13.60 0.02
C PHE A 250 -2.27 14.32 -1.31
N PRO A 251 -2.54 15.63 -1.35
CA PRO A 251 -2.85 16.32 -2.61
C PRO A 251 -1.68 16.27 -3.60
N TYR A 252 -0.44 16.25 -3.12
CA TYR A 252 0.73 16.21 -4.00
C TYR A 252 1.14 14.79 -4.45
N ALA A 253 0.63 13.73 -3.84
CA ALA A 253 0.94 12.36 -4.26
C ALA A 253 0.41 12.01 -5.66
N GLY A 254 -0.60 12.75 -6.13
CA GLY A 254 -1.20 12.62 -7.47
C GLY A 254 -0.67 13.62 -8.49
N ILE A 255 0.36 14.40 -8.16
CA ILE A 255 0.91 15.46 -9.01
C ILE A 255 2.41 15.22 -9.19
N ALA A 256 2.87 15.33 -10.44
CA ALA A 256 4.28 15.29 -10.79
C ALA A 256 4.96 16.61 -10.36
N HIS A 257 5.18 16.78 -9.05
CA HIS A 257 5.72 18.00 -8.45
C HIS A 257 7.07 17.73 -7.76
N HIS A 258 8.12 18.39 -8.22
CA HIS A 258 9.48 18.26 -7.68
C HIS A 258 9.58 18.43 -6.16
N ASP A 259 8.93 19.43 -5.56
CA ASP A 259 9.01 19.61 -4.10
C ASP A 259 8.44 18.43 -3.31
N ALA A 260 7.34 17.84 -3.77
CA ALA A 260 6.75 16.68 -3.12
C ALA A 260 7.66 15.44 -3.20
N LEU A 261 8.28 15.22 -4.36
CA LEU A 261 9.30 14.19 -4.55
C LEU A 261 10.51 14.44 -3.63
N ALA A 262 11.04 15.67 -3.61
CA ALA A 262 12.20 16.04 -2.83
C ALA A 262 11.97 15.89 -1.31
N THR A 263 10.81 16.32 -0.81
CA THR A 263 10.39 16.12 0.59
C THR A 263 10.24 14.62 0.91
N SER A 264 9.68 13.84 -0.01
CA SER A 264 9.54 12.39 0.18
C SER A 264 10.90 11.71 0.27
N PHE A 265 11.86 12.07 -0.60
CA PHE A 265 13.26 11.63 -0.49
C PHE A 265 13.92 12.08 0.81
N LEU A 266 13.65 13.30 1.28
CA LEU A 266 14.21 13.83 2.52
C LEU A 266 13.74 13.03 3.73
N VAL A 267 12.44 12.70 3.79
CA VAL A 267 11.84 11.88 4.84
C VAL A 267 12.44 10.47 4.86
N MET A 268 12.59 9.85 3.69
CA MET A 268 13.27 8.55 3.58
C MET A 268 14.74 8.62 4.02
N GLY A 269 15.47 9.67 3.59
CA GLY A 269 16.85 9.91 4.01
C GLY A 269 16.99 10.07 5.52
N ALA A 270 16.11 10.85 6.14
CA ALA A 270 16.06 11.01 7.59
C ALA A 270 15.81 9.67 8.30
N TYR A 271 14.84 8.87 7.83
CA TYR A 271 14.60 7.53 8.37
C TYR A 271 15.86 6.66 8.32
N PHE A 272 16.56 6.61 7.17
CA PHE A 272 17.78 5.81 7.05
C PHE A 272 18.88 6.29 8.00
N ILE A 273 19.06 7.61 8.14
CA ILE A 273 20.07 8.19 9.04
C ILE A 273 19.76 7.85 10.52
N PHE A 274 18.53 8.05 10.98
CA PHE A 274 18.15 7.77 12.37
C PHE A 274 18.09 6.28 12.69
N SER A 275 17.86 5.41 11.70
CA SER A 275 17.89 3.96 11.90
C SER A 275 19.30 3.45 12.25
N ILE A 276 20.34 4.16 11.83
CA ILE A 276 21.74 3.75 12.07
C ILE A 276 22.10 3.88 13.54
N SER A 277 21.69 4.98 14.20
CA SER A 277 22.02 5.24 15.61
C SER A 277 21.37 4.23 16.55
N ASN A 278 20.15 3.78 16.26
CA ASN A 278 19.42 2.81 17.08
C ASN A 278 19.95 1.36 16.97
N THR A 279 20.75 1.03 15.95
CA THR A 279 21.17 -0.37 15.72
C THR A 279 22.42 -0.76 16.52
N GLU A 280 23.12 0.19 17.16
CA GLU A 280 24.35 -0.09 17.91
C GLU A 280 24.10 -0.78 19.27
N GLU A 281 22.91 -0.62 19.85
CA GLU A 281 22.54 -1.26 21.12
C GLU A 281 22.18 -2.75 20.98
N SER A 282 21.82 -3.21 19.79
CA SER A 282 21.34 -4.58 19.57
C SER A 282 22.46 -5.49 19.07
N GLY A 283 23.32 -5.92 20.00
CA GLY A 283 24.48 -6.76 19.72
C GLY A 283 24.17 -8.07 18.97
N SER A 284 25.06 -8.42 18.03
CA SER A 284 25.36 -9.75 17.51
C SER A 284 24.95 -10.12 16.06
N ARG A 285 23.75 -9.82 15.53
CA ARG A 285 23.35 -10.44 14.22
C ARG A 285 23.02 -9.51 13.03
N LYS A 286 22.86 -8.20 13.24
CA LYS A 286 22.46 -7.26 12.17
C LYS A 286 23.60 -6.50 11.48
N ARG A 287 24.87 -6.84 11.73
CA ARG A 287 26.05 -6.07 11.24
C ARG A 287 26.16 -5.93 9.72
N SER A 288 25.72 -6.92 8.94
CA SER A 288 25.89 -6.89 7.47
C SER A 288 24.95 -5.89 6.78
N ILE A 289 23.72 -5.71 7.28
CA ILE A 289 22.73 -4.80 6.67
C ILE A 289 22.97 -3.33 7.07
N GLN A 290 23.73 -3.09 8.15
CA GLN A 290 23.99 -1.73 8.68
C GLN A 290 24.71 -0.80 7.70
N TRP A 291 25.51 -1.31 6.76
CA TRP A 291 26.22 -0.51 5.77
C TRP A 291 25.31 0.05 4.67
N ILE A 292 24.16 -0.59 4.44
CA ILE A 292 23.22 -0.18 3.40
C ILE A 292 22.50 1.11 3.81
N TYR A 293 22.20 1.29 5.09
CA TYR A 293 21.48 2.46 5.59
C TYR A 293 22.20 3.80 5.30
N PRO A 294 23.51 3.98 5.58
CA PRO A 294 24.25 5.17 5.17
C PRO A 294 24.17 5.45 3.67
N ILE A 295 24.31 4.41 2.86
CA ILE A 295 24.32 4.52 1.40
C ILE A 295 22.94 4.97 0.90
N LEU A 296 21.87 4.30 1.35
CA LEU A 296 20.51 4.67 0.99
C LEU A 296 20.14 6.06 1.51
N GLY A 297 20.57 6.42 2.73
CA GLY A 297 20.42 7.75 3.28
C GLY A 297 21.09 8.82 2.41
N GLY A 298 22.35 8.62 2.04
CA GLY A 298 23.09 9.50 1.14
C GLY A 298 22.47 9.62 -0.26
N ILE A 299 22.03 8.49 -0.84
CA ILE A 299 21.30 8.49 -2.12
C ILE A 299 20.01 9.30 -2.01
N CYS A 300 19.20 9.09 -0.97
CA CYS A 300 17.97 9.83 -0.76
C CYS A 300 18.23 11.34 -0.60
N LEU A 301 19.23 11.73 0.19
CA LEU A 301 19.60 13.15 0.36
C LEU A 301 20.14 13.77 -0.94
N GLY A 302 20.90 13.03 -1.74
CA GLY A 302 21.33 13.46 -3.06
C GLY A 302 20.16 13.62 -4.03
N LEU A 303 19.20 12.68 -4.02
CA LEU A 303 17.96 12.75 -4.79
C LEU A 303 17.09 13.93 -4.36
N THR A 304 17.03 14.26 -3.06
CA THR A 304 16.36 15.45 -2.56
C THR A 304 16.90 16.71 -3.25
N ILE A 305 18.22 16.94 -3.20
CA ILE A 305 18.87 18.15 -3.76
C ILE A 305 18.73 18.19 -5.29
N THR A 306 18.95 17.06 -5.96
CA THR A 306 18.86 16.98 -7.43
C THR A 306 17.42 17.09 -7.94
N THR A 307 16.42 16.93 -7.08
CA THR A 307 15.00 17.12 -7.42
C THR A 307 14.52 18.53 -7.07
N SER A 308 14.92 19.08 -5.91
CA SER A 308 14.62 20.46 -5.51
C SER A 308 15.73 21.01 -4.62
N MET A 309 16.12 22.27 -4.84
CA MET A 309 17.10 22.97 -4.00
C MET A 309 16.49 23.60 -2.75
N LEU A 310 15.16 23.74 -2.66
CA LEU A 310 14.49 24.30 -1.49
C LEU A 310 14.84 23.60 -0.17
N PRO A 311 14.87 22.24 -0.10
CA PRO A 311 15.27 21.53 1.12
C PRO A 311 16.78 21.50 1.39
N PHE A 312 17.62 22.24 0.65
CA PHE A 312 19.08 22.21 0.83
C PHE A 312 19.50 22.43 2.28
N PHE A 313 18.94 23.45 2.94
CA PHE A 313 19.24 23.75 4.35
C PHE A 313 18.69 22.73 5.35
N MET A 314 17.84 21.79 4.92
CA MET A 314 17.44 20.64 5.74
C MET A 314 18.37 19.44 5.52
N VAL A 315 18.89 19.28 4.30
CA VAL A 315 19.85 18.21 3.95
C VAL A 315 21.20 18.42 4.64
N VAL A 316 21.70 19.65 4.69
CA VAL A 316 22.99 20.00 5.34
C VAL A 316 23.05 19.56 6.81
N PRO A 317 22.13 19.97 7.71
CA PRO A 317 22.19 19.57 9.12
C PRO A 317 21.99 18.06 9.31
N LEU A 318 21.17 17.40 8.49
CA LEU A 318 21.05 15.93 8.54
C LEU A 318 22.36 15.24 8.16
N SER A 319 23.05 15.76 7.15
CA SER A 319 24.35 15.24 6.71
C SER A 319 25.43 15.46 7.77
N ILE A 320 25.47 16.64 8.37
CA ILE A 320 26.37 16.96 9.50
C ILE A 320 26.07 16.05 10.70
N TYR A 321 24.80 15.88 11.07
CA TYR A 321 24.39 14.98 12.13
C TYR A 321 24.86 13.55 11.87
N PHE A 322 24.69 13.05 10.65
CA PHE A 322 25.18 11.74 10.23
C PHE A 322 26.70 11.63 10.40
N ILE A 323 27.46 12.63 9.94
CA ILE A 323 28.93 12.64 10.05
C ILE A 323 29.39 12.61 11.51
N ILE A 324 28.80 13.47 12.35
CA ILE A 324 29.15 13.59 13.77
C ILE A 324 28.78 12.31 14.54
N SER A 325 27.63 11.72 14.25
CA SER A 325 27.15 10.54 14.97
C SER A 325 27.82 9.23 14.55
N GLN A 326 28.54 9.19 13.42
CA GLN A 326 29.05 7.94 12.81
C GLN A 326 30.51 8.00 12.31
N PRO A 327 31.48 8.54 13.09
CA PRO A 327 32.84 8.74 12.60
C PRO A 327 33.54 7.45 12.16
N THR A 328 33.34 6.35 12.89
CA THR A 328 34.01 5.05 12.62
C THR A 328 33.48 4.35 11.38
N LYS A 329 32.20 4.54 11.02
CA LYS A 329 31.61 3.97 9.80
C LYS A 329 32.08 4.72 8.56
N ILE A 330 32.24 6.03 8.64
CA ILE A 330 32.80 6.83 7.55
C ILE A 330 34.23 6.42 7.25
N ILE A 331 35.07 6.26 8.27
CA ILE A 331 36.47 5.84 8.10
C ILE A 331 36.55 4.49 7.37
N ARG A 332 35.68 3.53 7.74
CA ARG A 332 35.59 2.22 7.08
C ARG A 332 35.06 2.29 5.65
N LEU A 333 34.06 3.13 5.37
CA LEU A 333 33.55 3.36 4.01
C LEU A 333 34.61 3.93 3.08
N MET A 334 35.52 4.76 3.61
CA MET A 334 36.65 5.33 2.87
C MET A 334 37.82 4.36 2.71
N GLY A 335 37.66 3.08 3.06
CA GLY A 335 38.71 2.07 2.97
C GLY A 335 39.78 2.19 4.07
N GLY A 336 39.55 3.02 5.09
CA GLY A 336 40.43 3.12 6.24
C GLY A 336 40.30 1.91 7.16
N CYS A 337 41.42 1.22 7.40
CA CYS A 337 41.55 0.34 8.56
C CYS A 337 41.84 1.21 9.78
N LEU A 338 40.99 1.11 10.81
CA LEU A 338 41.26 1.61 12.16
C LEU A 338 42.00 0.55 12.96
#